data_AF-A0AA43EST9-F1
#
_entry.id   AF-A0AA43EST9-F1
#
_cell.length_a   1.000
_cell.length_b   1.000
_cell.length_c   1.000
_cell.angle_alpha   90.00
_cell.angle_beta   90.00
_cell.angle_gamma   90.00
#
_symmetry.space_group_name_H-M   'P 1'
#
loop_
_entity.id
_entity.type
_entity.pdbx_description
1 polymer ?
#
loop_
_entity_poly.entity_id
_entity_poly.type
_entity_poly.pdbx_seq_one_letter_code
_entity_poly.pdbx_strand_id
1 'polypeptide(L)'
;MPIDLVEPTPYQRNLSDPHVRKLEAVIGEIGRFLDPIIAVRIAKPDRHAKYWTPSGNHRLSAMRTLGAKSIIAIVVPEAAAAYQILALNTEKAHNLREKALEVIRMYKELAHLDEATEEQYALEFEEPAFITLGLCYEDRPRFSGGAYHPVLKRVEEFLKKPMYAALSVRQQQAKTILALDDLIVKQVEALKAKGLTSPYLKSFVVARVNPIRFRPKDAPALSFDEALDRMTQAAAKFNPDKIKMDDLAKSGGAPDDSE
;
A
#
# COMPACT_ATOMS: atom_id res chain seq x y z
N MET A 1 -24.68 -8.23 18.06
CA MET A 1 -25.55 -7.45 17.14
C MET A 1 -26.05 -8.33 16.00
N PRO A 2 -27.20 -8.03 15.37
CA PRO A 2 -27.67 -8.76 14.18
C PRO A 2 -26.61 -8.71 13.07
N ILE A 3 -26.27 -9.86 12.48
CA ILE A 3 -25.14 -9.99 11.53
C ILE A 3 -25.45 -9.39 10.15
N ASP A 4 -26.73 -9.26 9.83
CA ASP A 4 -27.29 -8.66 8.62
C ASP A 4 -27.16 -7.13 8.60
N LEU A 5 -26.94 -6.52 9.77
CA LEU A 5 -26.69 -5.08 9.91
C LEU A 5 -25.21 -4.69 9.77
N VAL A 6 -24.30 -5.65 9.63
CA VAL A 6 -22.84 -5.42 9.59
C VAL A 6 -22.30 -5.64 8.18
N GLU A 7 -21.57 -4.69 7.63
CA GLU A 7 -20.89 -4.81 6.34
C GLU A 7 -19.38 -4.58 6.51
N PRO A 8 -18.50 -5.17 5.69
CA PRO A 8 -17.10 -4.79 5.68
C PRO A 8 -16.93 -3.31 5.29
N THR A 9 -15.84 -2.67 5.70
CA THR A 9 -15.51 -1.35 5.16
C THR A 9 -15.17 -1.46 3.66
N PRO A 10 -15.52 -0.45 2.83
CA PRO A 10 -15.28 -0.52 1.38
C PRO A 10 -13.80 -0.64 0.98
N TYR A 11 -12.89 -0.14 1.81
CA TYR A 11 -11.45 -0.10 1.55
C TYR A 11 -10.69 -1.30 2.09
N GLN A 12 -11.31 -2.20 2.86
CA GLN A 12 -10.63 -3.35 3.45
C GLN A 12 -9.91 -4.23 2.41
N ARG A 13 -8.85 -4.90 2.85
CA ARG A 13 -8.19 -5.96 2.07
C ARG A 13 -9.20 -7.02 1.60
N ASN A 14 -8.88 -7.62 0.45
CA ASN A 14 -9.68 -8.73 -0.07
C ASN A 14 -9.74 -9.88 0.95
N LEU A 15 -10.89 -10.53 1.01
CA LEU A 15 -11.03 -11.77 1.76
C LEU A 15 -10.06 -12.82 1.21
N SER A 16 -9.57 -13.67 2.11
CA SER A 16 -8.71 -14.79 1.77
C SER A 16 -9.49 -16.05 2.05
N ASP A 17 -9.98 -16.70 1.01
CA ASP A 17 -10.80 -17.92 1.13
C ASP A 17 -10.13 -19.00 1.99
N PRO A 18 -8.81 -19.26 1.89
CA PRO A 18 -8.15 -20.22 2.78
C PRO A 18 -8.26 -19.83 4.26
N HIS A 19 -8.09 -18.55 4.59
CA HIS A 19 -8.21 -18.08 5.97
C HIS A 19 -9.65 -18.15 6.48
N VAL A 20 -10.63 -17.80 5.64
CA VAL A 20 -12.06 -17.90 6.02
C VAL A 20 -12.43 -19.35 6.29
N ARG A 21 -12.09 -20.28 5.39
CA ARG A 21 -12.38 -21.73 5.58
C ARG A 21 -11.72 -22.29 6.83
N LYS A 22 -10.50 -21.86 7.15
CA LYS A 22 -9.82 -22.28 8.38
C LYS A 22 -10.56 -21.78 9.63
N LEU A 23 -11.00 -20.52 9.63
CA LEU A 23 -11.79 -19.95 10.73
C LEU A 23 -13.14 -20.67 10.88
N GLU A 24 -13.84 -20.89 9.77
CA GLU A 24 -15.10 -21.64 9.72
C GLU A 24 -14.94 -23.03 10.35
N ALA A 25 -13.94 -23.79 9.92
CA ALA A 25 -13.69 -25.14 10.44
C ALA A 25 -13.44 -25.15 11.95
N VAL A 26 -12.55 -24.27 12.44
CA VAL A 26 -12.20 -24.21 13.86
C VAL A 26 -13.37 -23.73 14.73
N ILE A 27 -14.11 -22.70 14.27
CA ILE A 27 -15.30 -22.22 14.99
C ILE A 27 -16.39 -23.29 15.01
N GLY A 28 -16.60 -23.98 13.90
CA GLY A 28 -17.57 -25.07 13.79
C GLY A 28 -17.22 -26.26 14.69
N GLU A 29 -15.95 -26.64 14.76
CA GLU A 29 -15.45 -27.74 15.60
C GLU A 29 -15.54 -27.41 17.10
N ILE A 30 -15.08 -26.22 17.49
CA ILE A 30 -15.06 -25.80 18.90
C ILE A 30 -16.47 -25.36 19.38
N GLY A 31 -17.33 -24.91 18.46
CA GLY A 31 -18.66 -24.38 18.76
C GLY A 31 -18.63 -23.05 19.52
N ARG A 32 -17.53 -22.30 19.44
CA ARG A 32 -17.34 -21.03 20.17
C ARG A 32 -16.75 -19.95 19.26
N PHE A 33 -17.29 -18.74 19.39
CA PHE A 33 -16.74 -17.52 18.79
C PHE A 33 -16.29 -16.58 19.91
N LEU A 34 -14.98 -16.39 20.07
CA LEU A 34 -14.41 -15.66 21.21
C LEU A 34 -13.82 -14.31 20.84
N ASP A 35 -13.51 -14.08 19.56
CA ASP A 35 -12.80 -12.88 19.11
C ASP A 35 -13.78 -11.87 18.47
N PRO A 36 -14.25 -10.84 19.21
CA PRO A 36 -15.22 -9.90 18.70
C PRO A 36 -14.70 -9.11 17.51
N ILE A 37 -15.59 -8.79 16.56
CA ILE A 37 -15.27 -7.83 15.49
C ILE A 37 -15.30 -6.40 16.03
N ILE A 38 -14.60 -5.47 15.37
CA ILE A 38 -14.84 -4.05 15.59
C ILE A 38 -16.02 -3.62 14.73
N ALA A 39 -16.93 -2.82 15.27
CA ALA A 39 -18.07 -2.26 14.55
C ALA A 39 -18.16 -0.75 14.77
N VAL A 40 -18.28 0.00 13.68
CA VAL A 40 -18.44 1.45 13.69
C VAL A 40 -19.81 1.78 13.09
N ARG A 41 -20.57 2.66 13.74
CA ARG A 41 -21.88 3.06 13.23
C ARG A 41 -21.71 3.99 12.03
N ILE A 42 -22.41 3.70 10.94
CA ILE A 42 -22.45 4.59 9.77
C ILE A 42 -23.69 5.47 9.90
N ALA A 43 -23.48 6.78 10.00
CA ALA A 43 -24.55 7.75 9.87
C ALA A 43 -24.80 8.02 8.38
N LYS A 44 -25.84 7.41 7.81
CA LYS A 44 -26.40 7.85 6.51
C LYS A 44 -27.80 8.44 6.76
N PRO A 45 -28.13 9.62 6.20
CA PRO A 45 -29.40 10.31 6.46
C PRO A 45 -30.66 9.52 6.12
N ASP A 46 -30.53 8.50 5.27
CA ASP A 46 -31.61 7.81 4.56
C ASP A 46 -31.73 6.31 4.90
N ARG A 47 -30.96 5.79 5.87
CA ARG A 47 -31.00 4.37 6.26
C ARG A 47 -31.03 4.19 7.77
N HIS A 48 -31.79 3.18 8.24
CA HIS A 48 -31.59 2.62 9.58
C HIS A 48 -30.10 2.29 9.76
N ALA A 49 -29.52 2.76 10.85
CA ALA A 49 -28.07 2.70 11.08
C ALA A 49 -27.49 1.30 10.79
N LYS A 50 -26.59 1.23 9.80
CA LYS A 50 -25.79 0.05 9.49
C LYS A 50 -24.41 0.20 10.15
N TYR A 51 -23.76 -0.93 10.41
CA TYR A 51 -22.41 -0.97 10.98
C TYR A 51 -21.40 -1.35 9.91
N TRP A 52 -20.27 -0.65 9.87
CA TRP A 52 -19.08 -1.15 9.19
C TRP A 52 -18.19 -1.90 10.16
N THR A 53 -17.59 -2.99 9.71
CA THR A 53 -16.53 -3.66 10.44
C THR A 53 -15.16 -3.31 9.86
N PRO A 54 -14.40 -2.38 10.46
CA PRO A 54 -13.06 -2.06 9.98
C PRO A 54 -12.04 -3.16 10.34
N SER A 55 -12.31 -3.98 11.36
CA SER A 55 -11.53 -5.18 11.67
C SER A 55 -12.43 -6.35 12.03
N GLY A 56 -12.20 -7.48 11.35
CA GLY A 56 -12.95 -8.70 11.55
C GLY A 56 -13.68 -9.25 10.33
N ASN A 57 -13.43 -8.75 9.11
CA ASN A 57 -14.13 -9.23 7.91
C ASN A 57 -14.04 -10.74 7.68
N HIS A 58 -12.86 -11.36 7.87
CA HIS A 58 -12.71 -12.82 7.79
C HIS A 58 -13.58 -13.56 8.82
N ARG A 59 -13.70 -13.02 10.04
CA ARG A 59 -14.55 -13.53 11.12
C ARG A 59 -16.03 -13.34 10.81
N LEU A 60 -16.42 -12.16 10.31
CA LEU A 60 -17.78 -11.88 9.84
C LEU A 60 -18.18 -12.85 8.73
N SER A 61 -17.29 -13.09 7.77
CA SER A 61 -17.54 -14.00 6.64
C SER A 61 -17.68 -15.45 7.11
N ALA A 62 -16.78 -15.94 7.97
CA ALA A 62 -16.88 -17.29 8.53
C ALA A 62 -18.20 -17.49 9.31
N MET A 63 -18.59 -16.53 10.16
CA MET A 63 -19.83 -16.61 10.92
C MET A 63 -21.08 -16.60 10.03
N ARG A 64 -21.05 -15.87 8.91
CA ARG A 64 -22.14 -15.92 7.90
C ARG A 64 -22.25 -17.30 7.26
N THR A 65 -21.13 -17.91 6.86
CA THR A 65 -21.13 -19.26 6.28
C THR A 65 -21.66 -20.30 7.28
N LEU A 66 -21.32 -20.16 8.56
CA LEU A 66 -21.85 -21.00 9.64
C LEU A 66 -23.33 -20.75 9.98
N GLY A 67 -24.01 -19.82 9.30
CA GLY A 67 -25.43 -19.53 9.50
C GLY A 67 -25.75 -18.77 10.80
N ALA A 68 -24.77 -18.06 11.37
CA ALA A 68 -24.99 -17.25 12.57
C ALA A 68 -26.01 -16.14 12.30
N LYS A 69 -26.90 -15.87 13.27
CA LYS A 69 -27.87 -14.75 13.21
C LYS A 69 -27.34 -13.47 13.85
N SER A 70 -26.35 -13.61 14.74
CA SER A 70 -25.74 -12.52 15.47
C SER A 70 -24.23 -12.71 15.55
N ILE A 71 -23.51 -11.60 15.73
CA ILE A 71 -22.06 -11.58 15.93
C ILE A 71 -21.70 -10.71 17.14
N ILE A 72 -20.67 -11.14 17.88
CA ILE A 72 -20.11 -10.36 19.00
C ILE A 72 -19.23 -9.25 18.41
N ALA A 73 -19.46 -8.03 18.84
CA ALA A 73 -18.76 -6.86 18.36
C ALA A 73 -18.43 -5.87 19.49
N ILE A 74 -17.27 -5.22 19.39
CA ILE A 74 -16.94 -4.00 20.14
C ILE A 74 -17.38 -2.82 19.29
N VAL A 75 -18.33 -2.04 19.79
CA VAL A 75 -18.87 -0.89 19.06
C VAL A 75 -18.07 0.36 19.41
N VAL A 76 -17.45 0.96 18.39
CA VAL A 76 -16.74 2.24 18.50
C VAL A 76 -17.67 3.36 18.04
N PRO A 77 -17.97 4.37 18.89
CA PRO A 77 -18.93 5.40 18.56
C PRO A 77 -18.42 6.40 17.51
N GLU A 78 -17.11 6.61 17.41
CA GLU A 78 -16.48 7.53 16.48
C GLU A 78 -16.42 6.95 15.05
N ALA A 79 -17.09 7.60 14.10
CA ALA A 79 -17.07 7.18 12.69
C ALA A 79 -15.66 7.15 12.07
N ALA A 80 -14.78 8.07 12.52
CA ALA A 80 -13.40 8.18 12.06
C ALA A 80 -12.57 6.90 12.33
N ALA A 81 -12.93 6.12 13.36
CA ALA A 81 -12.24 4.87 13.70
C ALA A 81 -12.30 3.83 12.58
N ALA A 82 -13.23 3.97 11.63
CA ALA A 82 -13.28 3.11 10.46
C ALA A 82 -11.99 3.25 9.61
N TYR A 83 -11.46 4.47 9.47
CA TYR A 83 -10.28 4.79 8.67
C TYR A 83 -8.96 4.55 9.42
N GLN A 84 -8.99 4.62 10.75
CA GLN A 84 -7.81 4.44 11.61
C GLN A 84 -7.34 2.99 11.76
N ILE A 85 -8.12 2.02 11.27
CA ILE A 85 -7.84 0.60 11.55
C ILE A 85 -6.52 0.10 10.96
N LEU A 86 -6.07 0.69 9.84
CA LEU A 86 -4.73 0.44 9.29
C LEU A 86 -3.65 0.73 10.34
N ALA A 87 -3.74 1.90 10.97
CA ALA A 87 -2.82 2.32 12.02
C ALA A 87 -2.92 1.43 13.28
N LEU A 88 -4.06 0.75 13.51
CA LEU A 88 -4.28 -0.13 14.66
C LEU A 88 -3.86 -1.59 14.42
N ASN A 89 -3.69 -2.03 13.16
CA ASN A 89 -3.27 -3.40 12.81
C ASN A 89 -1.74 -3.59 12.89
N THR A 90 -1.13 -3.23 14.03
CA THR A 90 0.33 -3.25 14.23
C THR A 90 0.92 -4.65 14.48
N GLU A 91 0.10 -5.61 14.92
CA GLU A 91 0.55 -6.96 15.29
C GLU A 91 1.05 -7.80 14.11
N LYS A 92 0.51 -7.57 12.90
CA LYS A 92 1.00 -8.19 11.66
C LYS A 92 1.12 -7.12 10.59
N ALA A 93 2.33 -6.57 10.45
CA ALA A 93 2.63 -5.58 9.43
C ALA A 93 2.22 -6.08 8.03
N HIS A 94 1.38 -5.30 7.37
CA HIS A 94 1.05 -5.54 5.96
C HIS A 94 2.31 -5.45 5.11
N ASN A 95 2.41 -6.33 4.09
CA ASN A 95 3.44 -6.12 3.08
C ASN A 95 3.13 -4.81 2.31
N LEU A 96 4.18 -4.21 1.75
CA LEU A 96 4.11 -2.93 1.05
C LEU A 96 2.94 -2.83 0.05
N ARG A 97 2.69 -3.91 -0.71
CA ARG A 97 1.65 -3.95 -1.73
C ARG A 97 0.25 -3.88 -1.12
N GLU A 98 -0.02 -4.71 -0.11
CA GLU A 98 -1.30 -4.72 0.58
C GLU A 98 -1.60 -3.34 1.17
N LYS A 99 -0.60 -2.76 1.85
CA LYS A 99 -0.69 -1.45 2.45
C LYS A 99 -0.99 -0.35 1.43
N ALA A 100 -0.21 -0.29 0.34
CA ALA A 100 -0.40 0.69 -0.72
C ALA A 100 -1.79 0.57 -1.40
N LEU A 101 -2.26 -0.67 -1.63
CA LEU A 101 -3.58 -0.91 -2.21
C LEU A 101 -4.73 -0.51 -1.26
N GLU A 102 -4.56 -0.71 0.05
CA GLU A 102 -5.56 -0.27 1.03
C GLU A 102 -5.60 1.26 1.13
N VAL A 103 -4.43 1.90 1.20
CA VAL A 103 -4.30 3.36 1.22
C VAL A 103 -4.95 4.01 0.00
N ILE A 104 -4.70 3.53 -1.23
CA ILE A 104 -5.31 4.15 -2.42
C ILE A 104 -6.83 3.93 -2.51
N ARG A 105 -7.35 2.81 -2.01
CA ARG A 105 -8.80 2.58 -1.91
C ARG A 105 -9.43 3.58 -0.95
N MET A 106 -8.84 3.73 0.23
CA MET A 106 -9.28 4.71 1.21
C MET A 106 -9.21 6.13 0.64
N TYR A 107 -8.10 6.47 -0.02
CA TYR A 107 -7.90 7.76 -0.65
C TYR A 107 -9.02 8.10 -1.64
N LYS A 108 -9.39 7.16 -2.52
CA LYS A 108 -10.45 7.39 -3.51
C LYS A 108 -11.82 7.60 -2.88
N GLU A 109 -12.15 6.85 -1.82
CA GLU A 109 -13.39 7.05 -1.06
C GLU A 109 -13.42 8.44 -0.40
N LEU A 110 -12.32 8.83 0.24
CA LEU A 110 -12.19 10.14 0.88
C LEU A 110 -12.14 11.30 -0.12
N ALA A 111 -11.66 11.07 -1.34
CA ALA A 111 -11.66 12.07 -2.41
C ALA A 111 -13.07 12.42 -2.91
N HIS A 112 -14.10 11.66 -2.54
CA HIS A 112 -15.51 12.02 -2.77
C HIS A 112 -16.08 12.96 -1.71
N LEU A 113 -15.36 13.19 -0.61
CA LEU A 113 -15.76 14.14 0.43
C LEU A 113 -15.20 15.53 0.07
N ASP A 114 -16.08 16.53 0.03
CA ASP A 114 -15.67 17.92 -0.21
C ASP A 114 -14.73 18.38 0.93
N GLU A 115 -13.68 19.12 0.56
CA GLU A 115 -12.67 19.75 1.46
C GLU A 115 -11.60 18.85 2.12
N ALA A 116 -11.63 17.52 1.92
CA ALA A 116 -10.60 16.64 2.46
C ALA A 116 -9.21 16.91 1.83
N THR A 117 -8.14 17.01 2.63
CA THR A 117 -6.74 17.08 2.18
C THR A 117 -5.94 15.87 2.64
N GLU A 118 -4.80 15.59 1.98
CA GLU A 118 -3.98 14.44 2.36
C GLU A 118 -3.38 14.57 3.78
N GLU A 119 -3.05 15.79 4.21
CA GLU A 119 -2.49 16.05 5.55
C GLU A 119 -3.49 15.73 6.67
N GLN A 120 -4.79 15.92 6.44
CA GLN A 120 -5.82 15.59 7.43
C GLN A 120 -5.91 14.09 7.72
N TYR A 121 -5.50 13.26 6.77
CA TYR A 121 -5.52 11.80 6.86
C TYR A 121 -4.09 11.20 6.86
N ALA A 122 -3.09 12.00 7.27
CA ALA A 122 -1.69 11.59 7.27
C ALA A 122 -1.44 10.36 8.16
N LEU A 123 -2.19 10.23 9.27
CA LEU A 123 -2.11 9.06 10.14
C LEU A 123 -2.59 7.79 9.43
N GLU A 124 -3.68 7.89 8.68
CA GLU A 124 -4.30 6.79 7.97
C GLU A 124 -3.53 6.41 6.70
N PHE A 125 -2.94 7.39 6.01
CA PHE A 125 -2.11 7.16 4.83
C PHE A 125 -0.69 6.73 5.17
N GLU A 126 -0.22 7.04 6.38
CA GLU A 126 1.11 6.76 6.95
C GLU A 126 2.28 7.38 6.18
N GLU A 127 2.41 7.11 4.89
CA GLU A 127 3.43 7.69 4.02
C GLU A 127 2.80 8.15 2.69
N PRO A 128 3.18 9.34 2.16
CA PRO A 128 2.72 9.81 0.85
C PRO A 128 2.94 8.80 -0.27
N ALA A 129 4.04 8.06 -0.21
CA ALA A 129 4.43 7.06 -1.21
C ALA A 129 3.42 5.92 -1.35
N PHE A 130 2.66 5.57 -0.31
CA PHE A 130 1.67 4.49 -0.40
C PHE A 130 0.50 4.85 -1.33
N ILE A 131 0.15 6.14 -1.45
CA ILE A 131 -0.88 6.62 -2.36
C ILE A 131 -0.45 6.37 -3.82
N THR A 132 0.73 6.85 -4.18
CA THR A 132 1.27 6.73 -5.55
C THR A 132 1.60 5.29 -5.91
N LEU A 133 2.18 4.51 -4.99
CA LEU A 133 2.42 3.08 -5.18
C LEU A 133 1.12 2.29 -5.34
N GLY A 134 0.06 2.66 -4.60
CA GLY A 134 -1.25 2.03 -4.72
C GLY A 134 -1.80 2.17 -6.15
N LEU A 135 -1.72 3.36 -6.73
CA LEU A 135 -2.07 3.60 -8.14
C LEU A 135 -1.22 2.75 -9.10
N CYS A 136 0.08 2.62 -8.85
CA CYS A 136 0.95 1.76 -9.65
C CYS A 136 0.54 0.28 -9.59
N TYR A 137 0.12 -0.21 -8.42
CA TYR A 137 -0.34 -1.59 -8.24
C TYR A 137 -1.73 -1.85 -8.84
N GLU A 138 -2.62 -0.87 -8.85
CA GLU A 138 -3.90 -0.94 -9.53
C GLU A 138 -3.71 -1.06 -11.05
N ASP A 139 -2.81 -0.27 -11.64
CA ASP A 139 -2.49 -0.34 -13.08
C ASP A 139 -1.72 -1.63 -13.42
N ARG A 140 -0.71 -1.97 -12.61
CA ARG A 140 0.15 -3.14 -12.81
C ARG A 140 0.22 -4.00 -11.54
N PRO A 141 -0.62 -5.05 -11.43
CA PRO A 141 -0.64 -5.92 -10.25
C PRO A 141 0.68 -6.64 -9.95
N ARG A 142 1.63 -6.75 -10.89
CA ARG A 142 2.96 -7.35 -10.67
C ARG A 142 4.08 -6.32 -10.53
N PHE A 143 3.74 -5.04 -10.37
CA PHE A 143 4.70 -3.97 -10.16
C PHE A 143 5.62 -4.26 -8.97
N SER A 144 6.89 -3.85 -9.06
CA SER A 144 7.90 -4.12 -8.04
C SER A 144 8.10 -2.90 -7.14
N GLY A 145 7.03 -2.44 -6.48
CA GLY A 145 7.03 -1.17 -5.73
C GLY A 145 8.11 -1.08 -4.64
N GLY A 146 8.54 -2.20 -4.08
CA GLY A 146 9.63 -2.23 -3.08
C GLY A 146 10.97 -1.73 -3.61
N ALA A 147 11.21 -1.78 -4.92
CA ALA A 147 12.42 -1.22 -5.52
C ALA A 147 12.40 0.33 -5.52
N TYR A 148 11.22 0.93 -5.59
CA TYR A 148 11.01 2.38 -5.71
C TYR A 148 10.69 3.06 -4.39
N HIS A 149 10.09 2.33 -3.44
CA HIS A 149 9.67 2.89 -2.15
C HIS A 149 10.76 3.70 -1.42
N PRO A 150 12.04 3.27 -1.37
CA PRO A 150 13.09 4.05 -0.70
C PRO A 150 13.37 5.42 -1.32
N VAL A 151 13.22 5.58 -2.66
CA VAL A 151 13.38 6.89 -3.30
C VAL A 151 12.13 7.73 -3.10
N LEU A 152 10.94 7.15 -3.25
CA LEU A 152 9.65 7.83 -3.12
C LEU A 152 9.46 8.42 -1.72
N LYS A 153 9.82 7.67 -0.67
CA LYS A 153 9.78 8.15 0.73
C LYS A 153 10.58 9.43 0.96
N ARG A 154 11.57 9.72 0.12
CA ARG A 154 12.44 10.89 0.25
C ARG A 154 12.06 12.07 -0.64
N VAL A 155 11.17 11.88 -1.62
CA VAL A 155 10.82 12.90 -2.61
C VAL A 155 9.33 13.21 -2.70
N GLU A 156 8.47 12.40 -2.08
CA GLU A 156 7.04 12.63 -2.01
C GLU A 156 6.63 13.22 -0.67
N GLU A 157 5.77 14.23 -0.72
CA GLU A 157 5.13 14.87 0.43
C GLU A 157 3.60 14.75 0.29
N PHE A 158 2.86 14.98 1.37
CA PHE A 158 1.41 15.12 1.29
C PHE A 158 1.05 16.42 0.55
N LEU A 159 0.10 16.31 -0.38
CA LEU A 159 -0.30 17.42 -1.24
C LEU A 159 -1.28 18.34 -0.51
N LYS A 160 -0.95 19.64 -0.48
CA LYS A 160 -1.77 20.71 0.12
C LYS A 160 -2.89 21.17 -0.82
N LYS A 161 -3.65 20.22 -1.37
CA LYS A 161 -4.79 20.46 -2.26
C LYS A 161 -5.94 19.53 -1.85
N PRO A 162 -7.20 19.89 -2.17
CA PRO A 162 -8.30 18.97 -2.01
C PRO A 162 -8.02 17.63 -2.70
N MET A 163 -8.34 16.51 -2.04
CA MET A 163 -7.98 15.16 -2.48
C MET A 163 -8.50 14.82 -3.88
N TYR A 164 -9.69 15.30 -4.26
CA TYR A 164 -10.21 15.14 -5.62
C TYR A 164 -9.27 15.73 -6.69
N ALA A 165 -8.64 16.87 -6.40
CA ALA A 165 -7.71 17.54 -7.30
C ALA A 165 -6.31 16.91 -7.21
N ALA A 166 -5.87 16.59 -5.99
CA ALA A 166 -4.59 15.92 -5.73
C ALA A 166 -4.50 14.53 -6.37
N LEU A 167 -5.62 13.83 -6.52
CA LEU A 167 -5.68 12.52 -7.20
C LEU A 167 -5.11 12.58 -8.63
N SER A 168 -5.37 13.66 -9.37
CA SER A 168 -4.82 13.83 -10.73
C SER A 168 -3.30 13.96 -10.74
N VAL A 169 -2.73 14.62 -9.74
CA VAL A 169 -1.28 14.76 -9.55
C VAL A 169 -0.69 13.39 -9.22
N ARG A 170 -1.28 12.66 -8.27
CA ARG A 170 -0.86 11.30 -7.88
C ARG A 170 -0.92 10.32 -9.06
N GLN A 171 -1.94 10.42 -9.91
CA GLN A 171 -2.05 9.63 -11.15
C GLN A 171 -0.94 9.95 -12.14
N GLN A 172 -0.57 11.22 -12.28
CA GLN A 172 0.56 11.60 -13.15
C GLN A 172 1.89 11.10 -12.58
N GLN A 173 2.10 11.21 -11.28
CA GLN A 173 3.28 10.66 -10.59
C GLN A 173 3.38 9.14 -10.77
N ALA A 174 2.26 8.41 -10.63
CA ALA A 174 2.21 6.97 -10.88
C ALA A 174 2.60 6.63 -12.32
N LYS A 175 2.09 7.36 -13.32
CA LYS A 175 2.49 7.17 -14.73
C LYS A 175 3.99 7.40 -14.95
N THR A 176 4.57 8.42 -14.32
CA THR A 176 6.01 8.70 -14.38
C THR A 176 6.82 7.54 -13.81
N ILE A 177 6.42 6.98 -12.67
CA ILE A 177 7.08 5.82 -12.06
C ILE A 177 6.99 4.58 -12.97
N LEU A 178 5.81 4.32 -13.54
CA LEU A 178 5.60 3.18 -14.43
C LEU A 178 6.43 3.29 -15.72
N ALA A 179 6.54 4.49 -16.29
CA ALA A 179 7.40 4.76 -17.45
C ALA A 179 8.88 4.54 -17.13
N LEU A 180 9.34 4.93 -15.93
CA LEU A 180 10.68 4.60 -15.46
C LEU A 180 10.85 3.08 -15.29
N ASP A 181 9.85 2.37 -14.74
CA ASP A 181 9.90 0.91 -14.61
C ASP A 181 10.04 0.21 -15.96
N ASP A 182 9.39 0.71 -17.02
CA ASP A 182 9.57 0.17 -18.37
C ASP A 182 11.03 0.24 -18.85
N LEU A 183 11.74 1.32 -18.53
CA LEU A 183 13.18 1.44 -18.85
C LEU A 183 14.01 0.50 -17.97
N ILE A 184 13.71 0.43 -16.68
CA ILE A 184 14.43 -0.44 -15.73
C ILE A 184 14.27 -1.91 -16.09
N VAL A 185 13.07 -2.34 -16.48
CA VAL A 185 12.79 -3.72 -16.91
C VAL A 185 13.67 -4.11 -18.10
N LYS A 186 13.80 -3.23 -19.11
CA LYS A 186 14.71 -3.48 -20.26
C LYS A 186 16.15 -3.68 -19.80
N GLN A 187 16.64 -2.88 -18.86
CA GLN A 187 17.99 -3.03 -18.33
C GLN A 187 18.16 -4.34 -17.53
N VAL A 188 17.15 -4.71 -16.74
CA VAL A 188 17.12 -5.98 -16.00
C VAL A 188 17.14 -7.17 -16.96
N GLU A 189 16.39 -7.12 -18.05
CA GLU A 189 16.37 -8.17 -19.08
C GLU A 189 17.72 -8.28 -19.79
N ALA A 190 18.36 -7.15 -20.12
CA ALA A 190 19.71 -7.14 -20.70
C ALA A 190 20.74 -7.77 -19.75
N LEU A 191 20.66 -7.51 -18.44
CA LEU A 191 21.53 -8.15 -17.45
C LEU A 191 21.26 -9.66 -17.36
N LYS A 192 19.98 -10.08 -17.35
CA LYS A 192 19.61 -11.51 -17.35
C LYS A 192 20.12 -12.26 -18.58
N ALA A 193 20.03 -11.65 -19.76
CA ALA A 193 20.53 -12.23 -21.01
C ALA A 193 22.05 -12.51 -20.96
N LYS A 194 22.77 -11.83 -20.07
CA LYS A 194 24.21 -12.02 -19.82
C LYS A 194 24.51 -13.00 -18.69
N GLY A 195 23.50 -13.71 -18.18
CA GLY A 195 23.64 -14.69 -17.11
C GLY A 195 23.60 -14.13 -15.69
N LEU A 196 23.29 -12.83 -15.51
CA LEU A 196 23.10 -12.26 -14.18
C LEU A 196 21.67 -12.55 -13.72
N THR A 197 21.50 -13.55 -12.85
CA THR A 197 20.20 -13.92 -12.28
C THR A 197 20.20 -13.69 -10.78
N SER A 198 19.37 -12.75 -10.31
CA SER A 198 19.15 -12.50 -8.89
C SER A 198 17.72 -12.02 -8.66
N PRO A 199 17.05 -12.43 -7.57
CA PRO A 199 15.75 -11.87 -7.20
C PRO A 199 15.81 -10.36 -6.91
N TYR A 200 16.99 -9.83 -6.56
CA TYR A 200 17.21 -8.41 -6.25
C TYR A 200 17.69 -7.58 -7.45
N LEU A 201 17.76 -8.17 -8.64
CA LEU A 201 18.35 -7.50 -9.81
C LEU A 201 17.65 -6.19 -10.17
N LYS A 202 16.32 -6.11 -10.05
CA LYS A 202 15.58 -4.86 -10.27
C LYS A 202 15.94 -3.82 -9.21
N SER A 203 15.90 -4.18 -7.93
CA SER A 203 16.29 -3.29 -6.83
C SER A 203 17.72 -2.78 -6.98
N PHE A 204 18.63 -3.61 -7.47
CA PHE A 204 19.99 -3.22 -7.80
C PHE A 204 20.05 -2.15 -8.90
N VAL A 205 19.35 -2.34 -10.02
CA VAL A 205 19.34 -1.36 -11.12
C VAL A 205 18.72 -0.05 -10.65
N VAL A 206 17.60 -0.10 -9.92
CA VAL A 206 16.95 1.10 -9.36
C VAL A 206 17.90 1.84 -8.41
N ALA A 207 18.58 1.12 -7.51
CA ALA A 207 19.55 1.71 -6.60
C ALA A 207 20.78 2.31 -7.33
N ARG A 208 21.13 1.80 -8.51
CA ARG A 208 22.26 2.32 -9.31
C ARG A 208 21.92 3.63 -10.02
N VAL A 209 20.66 3.80 -10.40
CA VAL A 209 20.17 5.04 -11.04
C VAL A 209 19.61 6.06 -10.05
N ASN A 210 19.45 5.69 -8.78
CA ASN A 210 18.91 6.57 -7.73
C ASN A 210 19.86 7.76 -7.46
N PRO A 211 19.46 9.00 -7.78
CA PRO A 211 20.32 10.17 -7.62
C PRO A 211 20.57 10.51 -6.14
N ILE A 212 19.68 10.12 -5.23
CA ILE A 212 19.77 10.51 -3.82
C ILE A 212 20.92 9.78 -3.11
N ARG A 213 21.23 8.54 -3.54
CA ARG A 213 22.32 7.73 -2.96
C ARG A 213 23.70 8.37 -3.11
N PHE A 214 23.88 9.20 -4.13
CA PHE A 214 25.17 9.79 -4.48
C PHE A 214 25.28 11.28 -4.11
N ARG A 215 24.29 11.82 -3.39
CA ARG A 215 24.30 13.23 -2.98
C ARG A 215 24.90 13.40 -1.58
N PRO A 216 25.61 14.52 -1.33
CA PRO A 216 26.00 14.92 0.02
C PRO A 216 24.80 15.00 0.96
N LYS A 217 25.01 14.71 2.26
CA LYS A 217 23.93 14.72 3.26
C LYS A 217 23.30 16.10 3.46
N ASP A 218 24.06 17.16 3.18
CA ASP A 218 23.69 18.58 3.28
C ASP A 218 23.07 19.14 1.98
N ALA A 219 22.97 18.34 0.91
CA ALA A 219 22.36 18.81 -0.33
C ALA A 219 20.84 19.02 -0.18
N PRO A 220 20.25 20.05 -0.81
CA PRO A 220 18.80 20.30 -0.75
C PRO A 220 17.99 19.09 -1.21
N ALA A 221 16.84 18.77 -0.59
CA ALA A 221 15.99 17.67 -1.05
C ALA A 221 15.63 17.81 -2.54
N LEU A 222 15.61 16.70 -3.29
CA LEU A 222 15.10 16.73 -4.67
C LEU A 222 13.58 16.74 -4.63
N SER A 223 12.96 17.47 -5.55
CA SER A 223 11.55 17.25 -5.84
C SER A 223 11.35 15.88 -6.48
N PHE A 224 10.10 15.39 -6.46
CA PHE A 224 9.69 14.19 -7.19
C PHE A 224 10.14 14.24 -8.65
N ASP A 225 9.80 15.32 -9.37
CA ASP A 225 10.08 15.42 -10.80
C ASP A 225 11.59 15.43 -11.09
N GLU A 226 12.38 16.16 -10.28
CA GLU A 226 13.84 16.18 -10.42
C GLU A 226 14.48 14.81 -10.17
N ALA A 227 14.01 14.08 -9.16
CA ALA A 227 14.53 12.76 -8.84
C ALA A 227 14.20 11.75 -9.96
N LEU A 228 12.95 11.72 -10.41
CA LEU A 228 12.49 10.76 -11.41
C LEU A 228 13.05 11.07 -12.81
N ASP A 229 13.22 12.34 -13.19
CA ASP A 229 13.89 12.72 -14.43
C ASP A 229 15.36 12.27 -14.44
N ARG A 230 16.10 12.53 -13.36
CA ARG A 230 17.49 12.06 -13.23
C ARG A 230 17.60 10.55 -13.27
N MET A 231 16.70 9.82 -12.61
CA MET A 231 16.65 8.35 -12.68
C MET A 231 16.36 7.87 -14.09
N THR A 232 15.45 8.52 -14.81
CA THR A 232 15.10 8.20 -16.20
C THR A 232 16.29 8.39 -17.13
N GLN A 233 16.99 9.52 -17.02
CA GLN A 233 18.20 9.79 -17.81
C GLN A 233 19.33 8.80 -17.48
N ALA A 234 19.50 8.45 -16.21
CA ALA A 234 20.49 7.47 -15.79
C ALA A 234 20.14 6.04 -16.26
N ALA A 235 18.85 5.66 -16.25
CA ALA A 235 18.37 4.38 -16.77
C ALA A 235 18.54 4.28 -18.29
N ALA A 236 18.34 5.37 -19.02
CA ALA A 236 18.58 5.42 -20.47
C ALA A 236 20.08 5.29 -20.82
N LYS A 237 20.97 5.84 -19.99
CA LYS A 237 22.44 5.76 -20.15
C LYS A 237 23.06 4.54 -19.47
N PHE A 238 22.25 3.69 -18.83
CA PHE A 238 22.73 2.52 -18.11
C PHE A 238 23.41 1.56 -19.09
N ASN A 239 24.61 1.10 -18.74
CA ASN A 239 25.38 0.18 -19.57
C ASN A 239 25.53 -1.18 -18.85
N PRO A 240 24.77 -2.21 -19.27
CA PRO A 240 24.87 -3.57 -18.72
C PRO A 240 26.24 -4.23 -18.88
N ASP A 241 27.11 -3.73 -19.77
CA ASP A 241 28.47 -4.24 -19.99
C ASP A 241 29.45 -3.91 -18.89
N LYS A 242 29.15 -2.90 -18.09
CA LYS A 242 30.00 -2.50 -16.98
C LYS A 242 29.65 -3.17 -15.66
N ILE A 243 28.61 -4.00 -15.62
CA ILE A 243 28.12 -4.65 -14.39
C ILE A 243 28.71 -6.04 -14.26
N LYS A 244 29.32 -6.34 -13.11
CA LYS A 244 29.88 -7.66 -12.77
C LYS A 244 29.03 -8.36 -11.71
N MET A 245 29.18 -9.69 -11.60
CA MET A 245 28.48 -10.48 -10.57
C MET A 245 28.81 -10.02 -9.14
N ASP A 246 30.05 -9.60 -8.87
CA ASP A 246 30.46 -9.12 -7.55
C ASP A 246 29.74 -7.83 -7.13
N ASP A 247 29.27 -7.01 -8.08
CA ASP A 247 28.52 -5.79 -7.80
C ASP A 247 27.12 -6.10 -7.23
N LEU A 248 26.54 -7.24 -7.63
CA LEU A 248 25.27 -7.74 -7.09
C LEU A 248 25.42 -8.25 -5.66
N ALA A 249 26.54 -8.90 -5.33
CA ALA A 249 26.78 -9.41 -3.97
C ALA A 249 26.90 -8.26 -2.94
N LYS A 250 27.50 -7.13 -3.33
CA LYS A 250 27.65 -5.94 -2.46
C LYS A 250 26.36 -5.13 -2.25
N SER A 251 25.32 -5.40 -3.03
CA SER A 251 24.05 -4.65 -2.98
C SER A 251 22.92 -5.37 -2.25
N GLY A 252 23.15 -6.62 -1.83
CA GLY A 252 22.20 -7.40 -1.01
C GLY A 252 22.25 -7.08 0.50
N GLY A 253 22.95 -6.02 0.91
CA GLY A 253 22.96 -5.55 2.30
C GLY A 253 21.59 -5.02 2.71
N ALA A 254 21.23 -5.23 3.98
CA ALA A 254 20.00 -4.73 4.58
C ALA A 254 19.78 -3.23 4.27
N PRO A 255 18.52 -2.76 4.19
CA PRO A 255 18.26 -1.32 4.19
C PRO A 255 19.03 -0.70 5.36
N ASP A 256 19.71 0.42 5.12
CA ASP A 256 20.26 1.23 6.21
C ASP A 256 19.10 1.43 7.21
N ASP A 257 19.26 0.89 8.43
CA ASP A 257 18.31 1.07 9.51
C ASP A 257 18.12 2.58 9.69
N SER A 258 16.90 3.01 9.42
CA SER A 258 16.44 4.37 9.63
C SER A 258 16.41 4.67 11.13
N GLU A 259 17.23 5.63 11.55
CA GLU A 259 16.81 6.62 12.55
C GLU A 259 15.63 7.44 12.03
#